data_AF-A0A7S3FG64-F1
#
_entry.id   AF-A0A7S3FG64-F1
#
_cell.length_a   1.000
_cell.length_b   1.000
_cell.length_c   1.000
_cell.angle_alpha   90.00
_cell.angle_beta   90.00
_cell.angle_gamma   90.00
#
_symmetry.space_group_name_H-M   'P 1'
#
loop_
_entity.id
_entity.type
_entity.pdbx_description
1 polymer ?
#
loop_
_entity_poly.entity_id
_entity_poly.type
_entity_poly.pdbx_seq_one_letter_code
_entity_poly.pdbx_strand_id
1 'polypeptide(L)'
;AEGAGYFNVQWVDLNGDGRKEILATTNEDNEKGSVLIFEQPAGGDWRRAAWTKRRVATGWKCTLPLLPGRGAPGTARTFSPAGSSKPWVLVSGDDAGVVDVLQPSPGAMNWTYTKSRLVQSTGTVGTPAIGDLDGDGHVDFVIPLFHEGRVATYTTAPFP
;
A
#
# COMPACT_ATOMS: atom_id res chain seq x y z
N ALA A 1 -11.96 9.18 3.25
CA ALA A 1 -13.14 10.01 3.50
C ALA A 1 -14.02 9.36 4.58
N GLU A 2 -15.02 10.05 5.13
CA GLU A 2 -16.14 9.38 5.82
C GLU A 2 -17.05 8.75 4.74
N GLY A 3 -17.39 7.46 4.85
CA GLY A 3 -18.29 6.75 3.93
C GLY A 3 -17.65 5.74 2.96
N ALA A 4 -16.33 5.74 2.83
CA ALA A 4 -15.59 4.82 1.96
C ALA A 4 -15.50 3.40 2.53
N GLY A 5 -15.72 2.38 1.71
CA GLY A 5 -15.56 0.98 2.10
C GLY A 5 -14.09 0.63 2.35
N TYR A 6 -13.80 -0.03 3.47
CA TYR A 6 -12.48 -0.64 3.68
C TYR A 6 -12.33 -1.87 2.79
N PHE A 7 -11.20 -1.99 2.11
CA PHE A 7 -10.99 -3.02 1.11
C PHE A 7 -9.90 -4.02 1.50
N ASN A 8 -8.81 -3.53 2.08
CA ASN A 8 -7.70 -4.35 2.54
C ASN A 8 -7.18 -3.89 3.90
N VAL A 9 -6.62 -4.82 4.68
CA VAL A 9 -6.06 -4.58 6.00
C VAL A 9 -4.81 -5.44 6.26
N GLN A 10 -3.82 -4.90 6.98
CA GLN A 10 -2.69 -5.63 7.54
C GLN A 10 -2.42 -5.22 9.00
N TRP A 11 -1.94 -6.16 9.81
CA TRP A 11 -1.52 -5.92 11.19
C TRP A 11 0.00 -6.05 11.31
N VAL A 12 0.69 -4.91 11.36
CA VAL A 12 2.14 -4.80 11.13
C VAL A 12 2.72 -3.61 11.88
N ASP A 13 3.94 -3.76 12.40
CA ASP A 13 4.69 -2.67 13.04
C ASP A 13 5.21 -1.72 11.95
N LEU A 14 4.64 -0.51 11.88
CA LEU A 14 4.91 0.47 10.82
C LEU A 14 5.90 1.55 11.25
N ASN A 15 6.13 1.71 12.56
CA ASN A 15 7.04 2.70 13.12
C ASN A 15 8.30 2.10 13.77
N GLY A 16 8.39 0.78 13.89
CA GLY A 16 9.50 0.05 14.50
C GLY A 16 9.48 0.08 16.02
N ASP A 17 8.34 0.36 16.67
CA ASP A 17 8.25 0.47 18.12
C ASP A 17 7.90 -0.86 18.83
N GLY A 18 7.72 -1.94 18.06
CA GLY A 18 7.38 -3.27 18.55
C GLY A 18 5.90 -3.51 18.79
N ARG A 19 5.07 -2.46 18.77
CA ARG A 19 3.62 -2.58 18.64
C ARG A 19 3.25 -2.60 17.16
N LYS A 20 2.09 -3.18 16.87
CA LYS A 20 1.64 -3.33 15.50
C LYS A 20 0.45 -2.41 15.25
N GLU A 21 0.56 -1.65 14.18
CA GLU A 21 -0.49 -0.81 13.64
C GLU A 21 -1.37 -1.56 12.66
N ILE A 22 -2.48 -0.92 12.31
CA ILE A 22 -3.34 -1.38 11.22
C ILE A 22 -3.05 -0.54 9.99
N LEU A 23 -2.49 -1.15 8.95
CA LEU A 23 -2.47 -0.58 7.60
C LEU A 23 -3.78 -0.95 6.92
N ALA A 24 -4.47 0.00 6.31
CA ALA A 24 -5.71 -0.27 5.60
C ALA A 24 -5.83 0.54 4.32
N THR A 25 -6.62 0.04 3.37
CA THR A 25 -7.09 0.83 2.24
C THR A 25 -8.58 1.09 2.33
N THR A 26 -8.99 2.28 1.88
CA THR A 26 -10.38 2.52 1.49
C THR A 26 -10.46 2.61 -0.02
N ASN A 27 -11.44 1.93 -0.61
CA ASN A 27 -11.61 1.82 -2.05
C ASN A 27 -12.77 2.71 -2.50
N GLU A 28 -12.47 3.70 -3.34
CA GLU A 28 -13.44 4.65 -3.90
C GLU A 28 -13.13 4.93 -5.38
N ASP A 29 -14.13 5.33 -6.14
CA ASP A 29 -14.06 5.66 -7.57
C ASP A 29 -13.87 7.16 -7.85
N ASN A 30 -13.49 7.94 -6.84
CA ASN A 30 -13.57 9.41 -6.85
C ASN A 30 -12.26 10.12 -6.44
N GLU A 31 -11.13 9.42 -6.53
CA GLU A 31 -9.79 9.90 -6.12
C GLU A 31 -9.56 10.00 -4.61
N LYS A 32 -10.60 9.81 -3.78
CA LYS A 32 -10.52 9.89 -2.32
C LYS A 32 -10.17 8.57 -1.64
N GLY A 33 -10.12 7.49 -2.42
CA GLY A 33 -9.51 6.23 -2.02
C GLY A 33 -8.15 6.46 -1.38
N SER A 34 -7.91 5.83 -0.25
CA SER A 34 -6.84 6.22 0.67
C SER A 34 -6.10 5.00 1.20
N VAL A 35 -4.81 5.20 1.49
CA VAL A 35 -4.07 4.34 2.41
C VAL A 35 -4.08 5.00 3.78
N LEU A 36 -4.47 4.24 4.79
CA LEU A 36 -4.68 4.67 6.16
C LEU A 36 -3.81 3.85 7.10
N ILE A 37 -3.36 4.50 8.17
CA ILE A 37 -2.75 3.84 9.30
C ILE A 37 -3.64 4.11 10.52
N PHE A 38 -3.97 3.07 11.28
CA PHE A 38 -4.51 3.23 12.62
C PHE A 38 -3.38 2.90 13.59
N GLU A 39 -2.89 3.92 14.27
CA GLU A 39 -1.83 3.83 15.25
C GLU A 39 -2.38 3.28 16.57
N GLN A 40 -1.72 2.25 17.11
CA GLN A 40 -2.13 1.63 18.35
C GLN A 40 -1.94 2.61 19.53
N PRO A 41 -2.85 2.63 20.52
CA PRO A 41 -2.68 3.47 21.71
C PRO A 41 -1.35 3.18 22.42
N ALA A 42 -0.64 4.23 22.86
CA ALA A 42 0.69 4.13 23.45
C ALA A 42 0.78 3.17 24.67
N GLY A 43 -0.32 2.98 25.40
CA GLY A 43 -0.41 2.06 26.54
C GLY A 43 -0.70 0.59 26.19
N GLY A 44 -0.87 0.25 24.91
CA GLY A 44 -1.14 -1.12 24.45
C GLY A 44 -2.55 -1.65 24.71
N ASP A 45 -3.40 -0.93 25.46
CA ASP A 45 -4.82 -1.30 25.68
C ASP A 45 -5.69 -0.94 24.47
N TRP A 46 -5.48 -1.68 23.38
CA TRP A 46 -6.17 -1.48 22.11
C TRP A 46 -7.68 -1.73 22.15
N ARG A 47 -8.19 -2.37 23.22
CA ARG A 47 -9.62 -2.67 23.39
C ARG A 47 -10.39 -1.50 23.97
N ARG A 48 -9.74 -0.64 24.76
CA ARG A 48 -10.41 0.45 25.51
C ARG A 48 -9.93 1.83 25.09
N ALA A 49 -8.68 1.96 24.68
CA ALA A 49 -8.13 3.25 24.26
C ALA A 49 -8.37 3.52 22.77
N ALA A 50 -8.48 4.80 22.43
CA ALA A 50 -8.75 5.24 21.07
C ALA A 50 -7.51 5.10 20.17
N TRP A 51 -7.72 4.50 19.00
CA TRP A 51 -6.70 4.44 17.94
C TRP A 51 -6.57 5.79 17.23
N THR A 52 -5.35 6.15 16.83
CA THR A 52 -5.13 7.38 16.07
C THR A 52 -5.16 7.07 14.57
N LYS A 53 -6.17 7.59 13.86
CA LYS A 53 -6.30 7.41 12.41
C LYS A 53 -5.43 8.43 11.65
N ARG A 54 -4.62 7.95 10.72
CA ARG A 54 -3.75 8.74 9.85
C ARG A 54 -4.00 8.39 8.40
N ARG A 55 -4.09 9.39 7.53
CA ARG A 55 -4.10 9.19 6.07
C ARG A 55 -2.69 9.45 5.56
N VAL A 56 -2.09 8.46 4.92
CA VAL A 56 -0.70 8.54 4.45
C VAL A 56 -0.60 8.73 2.94
N ALA A 57 -1.61 8.31 2.19
CA ALA A 57 -1.71 8.56 0.76
C ALA A 57 -3.16 8.55 0.28
N THR A 58 -3.41 9.21 -0.85
CA THR A 58 -4.70 9.28 -1.57
C THR A 58 -4.44 9.57 -3.05
N GLY A 59 -5.48 9.68 -3.87
CA GLY A 59 -5.39 10.21 -5.23
C GLY A 59 -5.31 9.13 -6.31
N TRP A 60 -5.93 7.97 -6.06
CA TRP A 60 -6.10 6.92 -7.08
C TRP A 60 -7.43 7.12 -7.79
N LYS A 61 -7.39 7.37 -9.09
CA LYS A 61 -8.57 7.55 -9.95
C LYS A 61 -8.78 6.32 -10.80
N CYS A 62 -9.99 5.75 -10.79
CA CYS A 62 -10.36 4.72 -11.76
C CYS A 62 -10.17 5.24 -13.19
N THR A 63 -9.52 4.46 -14.05
CA THR A 63 -9.21 4.87 -15.44
C THR A 63 -10.27 4.48 -16.44
N LEU A 64 -11.09 3.49 -16.11
CA LEU A 64 -12.16 2.97 -16.95
C LEU A 64 -13.53 3.51 -16.49
N PRO A 65 -14.55 3.50 -17.38
CA PRO A 65 -15.90 3.96 -17.04
C PRO A 65 -16.44 3.31 -15.76
N LEU A 66 -17.18 4.11 -15.00
CA LEU A 66 -17.71 3.69 -13.72
C LEU A 66 -18.71 2.55 -13.91
N LEU A 67 -18.42 1.41 -13.29
CA LEU A 67 -19.34 0.28 -13.14
C LEU A 67 -19.49 -0.03 -11.64
N PRO A 68 -20.65 -0.58 -11.21
CA PRO A 68 -20.80 -1.04 -9.83
C PRO A 68 -19.67 -1.97 -9.42
N GLY A 69 -19.08 -1.72 -8.24
CA GLY A 69 -17.97 -2.50 -7.71
C GLY A 69 -16.57 -2.02 -8.14
N ARG A 70 -16.46 -0.99 -8.99
CA ARG A 70 -15.17 -0.37 -9.24
C ARG A 70 -14.71 0.52 -8.10
N GLY A 71 -13.41 0.55 -7.88
CA GLY A 71 -12.79 1.55 -7.03
C GLY A 71 -11.28 1.37 -6.89
N ALA A 72 -10.66 2.34 -6.26
CA ALA A 72 -9.23 2.35 -6.02
C ALA A 72 -8.90 3.03 -4.69
N PRO A 73 -7.72 2.77 -4.08
CA PRO A 73 -6.82 1.66 -4.37
C PRO A 73 -7.37 0.32 -3.86
N GLY A 74 -6.76 -0.77 -4.31
CA GLY A 74 -7.03 -2.14 -3.86
C GLY A 74 -6.19 -2.51 -2.64
N THR A 75 -5.26 -3.45 -2.79
CA THR A 75 -4.41 -3.94 -1.69
C THR A 75 -3.24 -3.02 -1.38
N ALA A 76 -2.90 -2.88 -0.10
CA ALA A 76 -1.64 -2.30 0.35
C ALA A 76 -0.86 -3.37 1.15
N ARG A 77 0.37 -3.66 0.75
CA ARG A 77 1.22 -4.65 1.42
C ARG A 77 2.57 -4.05 1.80
N THR A 78 2.98 -4.27 3.05
CA THR A 78 4.30 -3.85 3.51
C THR A 78 5.43 -4.71 2.97
N PHE A 79 6.58 -4.10 2.74
CA PHE A 79 7.86 -4.75 2.45
C PHE A 79 9.02 -3.90 2.97
N SER A 80 10.19 -4.48 3.17
CA SER A 80 11.34 -3.77 3.73
C SER A 80 12.56 -3.95 2.82
N PRO A 81 12.96 -2.91 2.05
CA PRO A 81 14.26 -2.90 1.40
C PRO A 81 15.39 -3.05 2.42
N ALA A 82 16.53 -3.57 1.98
CA ALA A 82 17.71 -3.70 2.81
C ALA A 82 18.08 -2.35 3.47
N GLY A 83 18.34 -2.39 4.79
CA GLY A 83 18.69 -1.20 5.59
C GLY A 83 17.53 -0.28 5.94
N SER A 84 16.28 -0.60 5.58
CA SER A 84 15.13 0.24 5.95
C SER A 84 14.73 0.07 7.41
N SER A 85 14.59 1.18 8.14
CA SER A 85 14.15 1.19 9.55
C SER A 85 12.63 1.10 9.73
N LYS A 86 11.86 1.30 8.65
CA LYS A 86 10.40 1.26 8.63
C LYS A 86 9.95 0.56 7.35
N PRO A 87 8.92 -0.30 7.40
CA PRO A 87 8.43 -0.95 6.21
C PRO A 87 7.89 0.07 5.20
N TRP A 88 8.23 -0.13 3.92
CA TRP A 88 7.63 0.52 2.78
C TRP A 88 6.29 -0.15 2.46
N VAL A 89 5.45 0.49 1.66
CA VAL A 89 4.16 -0.06 1.27
C VAL A 89 4.04 -0.12 -0.25
N LEU A 90 3.76 -1.30 -0.79
CA LEU A 90 3.36 -1.47 -2.17
C LEU A 90 1.83 -1.41 -2.24
N VAL A 91 1.30 -0.53 -3.08
CA VAL A 91 -0.13 -0.29 -3.23
C VAL A 91 -0.56 -0.68 -4.64
N SER A 92 -1.44 -1.66 -4.74
CA SER A 92 -2.21 -1.85 -5.97
C SER A 92 -3.25 -0.76 -6.07
N GLY A 93 -3.23 -0.01 -7.18
CA GLY A 93 -4.25 0.95 -7.52
C GLY A 93 -5.56 0.31 -7.99
N ASP A 94 -5.63 -1.02 -8.13
CA ASP A 94 -6.82 -1.72 -8.61
C ASP A 94 -7.33 -1.14 -9.93
N ASP A 95 -8.56 -0.62 -9.96
CA ASP A 95 -9.15 0.02 -11.15
C ASP A 95 -8.51 1.35 -11.54
N ALA A 96 -7.64 1.92 -10.70
CA ALA A 96 -6.78 3.03 -11.13
C ALA A 96 -5.67 2.58 -12.09
N GLY A 97 -5.47 1.27 -12.22
CA GLY A 97 -4.56 0.66 -13.18
C GLY A 97 -3.10 1.04 -12.94
N VAL A 98 -2.71 1.12 -11.68
CA VAL A 98 -1.37 1.57 -11.29
C VAL A 98 -0.85 0.71 -10.15
N VAL A 99 0.46 0.68 -9.99
CA VAL A 99 1.10 0.23 -8.75
C VAL A 99 1.98 1.35 -8.25
N ASP A 100 1.74 1.77 -7.02
CA ASP A 100 2.50 2.82 -6.35
C ASP A 100 3.27 2.24 -5.16
N VAL A 101 4.40 2.86 -4.86
CA VAL A 101 5.22 2.58 -3.68
C VAL A 101 5.14 3.77 -2.75
N LEU A 102 4.86 3.53 -1.47
CA LEU A 102 4.93 4.51 -0.40
C LEU A 102 6.19 4.27 0.42
N GLN A 103 7.15 5.20 0.30
CA GLN A 103 8.37 5.20 1.08
C GLN A 103 8.16 6.02 2.37
N PRO A 104 8.30 5.43 3.56
CA PRO A 104 8.18 6.16 4.82
C PRO A 104 9.33 7.15 4.97
N SER A 105 9.02 8.34 5.49
CA SER A 105 10.06 9.22 6.00
C SER A 105 10.70 8.64 7.27
N PRO A 106 12.00 8.91 7.51
CA PRO A 106 12.69 8.46 8.72
C PRO A 106 12.04 8.99 10.01
N GLY A 107 12.27 8.26 11.11
CA GLY A 107 11.74 8.54 12.44
C GLY A 107 10.46 7.76 12.75
N ALA A 108 10.41 7.15 13.94
CA ALA A 108 9.30 6.29 14.36
C ALA A 108 7.97 7.06 14.36
N MET A 109 7.93 8.25 14.95
CA MET A 109 6.70 9.06 15.03
C MET A 109 6.42 9.89 13.77
N ASN A 110 7.24 9.75 12.71
CA ASN A 110 7.02 10.45 11.46
C ASN A 110 6.13 9.61 10.53
N TRP A 111 4.90 10.05 10.33
CA TRP A 111 3.91 9.31 9.52
C TRP A 111 3.78 9.83 8.09
N THR A 112 4.76 10.60 7.60
CA THR A 112 4.77 11.05 6.20
C THR A 112 5.37 10.00 5.28
N TYR A 113 4.83 9.93 4.06
CA TYR A 113 5.28 8.99 3.03
C TYR A 113 5.45 9.71 1.70
N THR A 114 6.49 9.36 0.97
CA THR A 114 6.68 9.74 -0.43
C THR A 114 6.01 8.69 -1.31
N LYS A 115 5.08 9.10 -2.18
CA LYS A 115 4.42 8.22 -3.14
C LYS A 115 5.12 8.27 -4.49
N SER A 116 5.53 7.12 -5.01
CA SER A 116 6.19 6.97 -6.31
C SER A 116 5.46 5.94 -7.18
N ARG A 117 5.33 6.23 -8.48
CA ARG A 117 4.70 5.32 -9.47
C ARG A 117 5.69 4.25 -9.90
N LEU A 118 5.35 2.98 -9.67
CA LEU A 118 6.12 1.82 -10.17
C LEU A 118 5.58 1.34 -11.53
N VAL A 119 4.25 1.21 -11.64
CA VAL A 119 3.60 0.68 -12.84
C VAL A 119 2.42 1.55 -13.26
N GLN A 120 2.30 1.79 -14.57
CA GLN A 120 1.10 2.32 -15.22
C GLN A 120 0.56 1.26 -16.20
N SER A 121 -0.59 0.70 -15.90
CA SER A 121 -1.38 -0.17 -16.77
C SER A 121 -2.42 0.66 -17.55
N THR A 122 -3.06 -0.02 -18.49
CA THR A 122 -4.21 0.42 -19.29
C THR A 122 -5.56 0.20 -18.59
N GLY A 123 -5.59 -0.54 -17.47
CA GLY A 123 -6.79 -0.81 -16.68
C GLY A 123 -6.43 -1.56 -15.40
N THR A 124 -7.40 -2.28 -14.83
CA THR A 124 -7.29 -2.97 -13.54
C THR A 124 -5.97 -3.72 -13.35
N VAL A 125 -5.33 -3.50 -12.19
CA VAL A 125 -4.17 -4.26 -11.72
C VAL A 125 -4.57 -5.06 -10.49
N GLY A 126 -4.24 -6.35 -10.46
CA GLY A 126 -4.62 -7.21 -9.34
C GLY A 126 -3.75 -7.00 -8.09
N THR A 127 -3.70 -8.02 -7.22
CA THR A 127 -2.88 -8.00 -6.00
C THR A 127 -1.45 -8.49 -6.30
N PRO A 128 -0.40 -7.67 -6.08
CA PRO A 128 0.98 -8.12 -6.27
C PRO A 128 1.42 -9.16 -5.23
N ALA A 129 2.28 -10.07 -5.67
CA ALA A 129 3.13 -10.86 -4.76
C ALA A 129 4.45 -10.11 -4.51
N ILE A 130 5.00 -10.30 -3.31
CA ILE A 130 6.23 -9.63 -2.85
C ILE A 130 7.12 -10.70 -2.20
N GLY A 131 8.40 -10.69 -2.54
CA GLY A 131 9.42 -11.59 -1.97
C GLY A 131 10.76 -11.41 -2.69
N ASP A 132 11.80 -12.03 -2.17
CA ASP A 132 13.09 -12.17 -2.87
C ASP A 132 13.01 -13.45 -3.73
N LEU A 133 12.92 -13.30 -5.05
CA LEU A 133 12.64 -14.38 -6.00
C LEU A 133 13.91 -15.11 -6.44
N ASP A 134 15.05 -14.42 -6.46
CA ASP A 134 16.32 -14.95 -6.96
C ASP A 134 17.42 -15.09 -5.90
N GLY A 135 17.17 -14.63 -4.68
CA GLY A 135 18.04 -14.78 -3.52
C GLY A 135 19.15 -13.73 -3.43
N ASP A 136 19.04 -12.61 -4.14
CA ASP A 136 20.04 -11.55 -4.14
C ASP A 136 19.94 -10.58 -2.93
N GLY A 137 18.92 -10.76 -2.09
CA GLY A 137 18.67 -9.94 -0.90
C GLY A 137 17.93 -8.63 -1.18
N HIS A 138 17.52 -8.39 -2.42
CA HIS A 138 16.61 -7.32 -2.82
C HIS A 138 15.16 -7.84 -2.86
N VAL A 139 14.22 -6.92 -2.67
CA VAL A 139 12.79 -7.26 -2.75
C VAL A 139 12.36 -7.21 -4.21
N ASP A 140 11.66 -8.26 -4.64
CA ASP A 140 10.99 -8.35 -5.92
C ASP A 140 9.47 -8.33 -5.81
N PHE A 141 8.85 -8.03 -6.94
CA PHE A 141 7.41 -7.91 -7.11
C PHE A 141 6.96 -8.70 -8.31
N VAL A 142 5.87 -9.46 -8.16
CA VAL A 142 5.15 -10.11 -9.26
C VAL A 142 3.77 -9.45 -9.36
N ILE A 143 3.53 -8.73 -10.45
CA ILE A 143 2.38 -7.85 -10.61
C ILE A 143 1.44 -8.44 -11.67
N PRO A 144 0.20 -8.82 -11.30
CA PRO A 144 -0.83 -9.21 -12.26
C PRO A 144 -1.43 -7.97 -12.93
N LEU A 145 -1.09 -7.77 -14.20
CA LEU A 145 -1.65 -6.72 -15.06
C LEU A 145 -2.94 -7.26 -15.67
N PHE A 146 -3.99 -7.30 -14.85
CA PHE A 146 -5.26 -8.01 -15.14
C PHE A 146 -5.85 -7.57 -16.48
N HIS A 147 -5.88 -6.26 -16.74
CA HIS A 147 -6.44 -5.74 -17.97
C HIS A 147 -5.63 -6.12 -19.23
N GLU A 148 -4.32 -6.26 -19.10
CA GLU A 148 -3.41 -6.70 -20.16
C GLU A 148 -3.34 -8.23 -20.33
N GLY A 149 -3.94 -9.01 -19.43
CA GLY A 149 -3.88 -10.48 -19.47
C GLY A 149 -2.47 -11.04 -19.29
N ARG A 150 -1.59 -10.35 -18.55
CA ARG A 150 -0.20 -10.77 -18.32
C ARG A 150 0.28 -10.54 -16.89
N VAL A 151 1.43 -11.11 -16.58
CA VAL A 151 2.16 -10.89 -15.33
C VAL A 151 3.49 -10.21 -15.64
N ALA A 152 3.92 -9.29 -14.78
CA ALA A 152 5.20 -8.59 -14.90
C ALA A 152 6.00 -8.70 -13.60
N THR A 153 7.32 -8.76 -13.70
CA THR A 153 8.25 -8.81 -12.57
C THR A 153 9.03 -7.50 -12.45
N TYR A 154 9.28 -7.07 -11.22
CA TYR A 154 10.06 -5.88 -10.90
C TYR A 154 10.95 -6.17 -9.69
N THR A 155 12.10 -5.50 -9.59
CA THR A 155 13.05 -5.67 -8.48
C THR A 155 13.45 -4.31 -7.89
N THR A 156 13.87 -4.32 -6.64
CA THR A 156 14.55 -3.19 -5.98
C THR A 156 16.07 -3.24 -6.11
N ALA A 157 16.62 -4.27 -6.75
CA ALA A 157 18.04 -4.34 -7.08
C ALA A 157 18.43 -3.12 -7.94
N PRO A 158 19.63 -2.55 -7.74
CA PRO A 158 20.13 -1.49 -8.61
C PRO A 158 20.31 -2.01 -10.04
N PHE A 159 20.19 -1.11 -11.01
CA PHE A 159 20.63 -1.43 -12.36
C PHE A 159 22.13 -1.73 -12.36
N PRO A 160 22.59 -2.75 -13.11
CA PRO A 160 24.01 -3.03 -13.26
C PRO A 160 24.77 -1.88 -13.93
#